data_AF-A0A4Y7LST8-F1
#
_entry.id   AF-A0A4Y7LST8-F1
#
_cell.length_a   1.000
_cell.length_b   1.000
_cell.length_c   1.000
_cell.angle_alpha   90.00
_cell.angle_beta   90.00
_cell.angle_gamma   90.00
#
_symmetry.space_group_name_H-M   'P 1'
#
loop_
_entity.id
_entity.type
_entity.pdbx_description
1 polymer ?
#
loop_
_entity_poly.entity_id
_entity_poly.type
_entity_poly.pdbx_seq_one_letter_code
_entity_poly.pdbx_strand_id
1 'polypeptide(L)'
;MSKTTKRKHVTKEVLDGYVLPAENQKIVKVLGGKGNNLHEVETAEGEKYLVSMPTKFRKNVWIKRGDYVLIQPIQEGEKVKAEIFAILYDSQIKYIQSQEKWPKEFVLPATTDVNREISTIDTDGSSKSDDDLFVNTNRPQCVYESTDHSDSDDSSSAQPKDEDYE
;
A
#
# COMPACT_ATOMS: atom_id res chain seq x y z
N MET A 1 24.02 13.36 -22.12
CA MET A 1 23.59 12.89 -20.77
C MET A 1 23.47 11.38 -20.76
N SER A 2 23.98 10.71 -19.73
CA SER A 2 23.82 9.25 -19.60
C SER A 2 22.35 8.86 -19.39
N LYS A 3 21.97 7.64 -19.80
CA LYS A 3 20.62 7.07 -19.59
C LYS A 3 20.22 7.13 -18.11
N THR A 4 21.15 6.84 -17.22
CA THR A 4 20.96 6.90 -15.76
C THR A 4 20.65 8.31 -15.30
N THR A 5 21.43 9.29 -15.77
CA THR A 5 21.22 10.70 -15.45
C THR A 5 19.86 11.16 -15.94
N LYS A 6 19.45 10.81 -17.17
CA LYS A 6 18.13 11.15 -17.70
C LYS A 6 17.00 10.57 -16.84
N ARG A 7 17.10 9.29 -16.44
CA ARG A 7 16.11 8.65 -15.57
C ARG A 7 15.97 9.38 -14.24
N LYS A 8 17.10 9.75 -13.60
CA LYS A 8 17.09 10.51 -12.35
C LYS A 8 16.32 11.83 -12.47
N HIS A 9 16.56 12.59 -13.54
CA HIS A 9 15.88 13.88 -13.75
C HIS A 9 14.39 13.69 -13.99
N VAL A 10 14.01 12.73 -14.85
CA VAL A 10 12.59 12.44 -15.11
C VAL A 10 11.88 11.98 -13.84
N THR A 11 12.45 11.06 -13.07
CA THR A 11 11.84 10.60 -11.81
C THR A 11 11.67 11.75 -10.82
N LYS A 12 12.67 12.63 -10.72
CA LYS A 12 12.57 13.82 -9.86
C LYS A 12 11.46 14.77 -10.31
N GLU A 13 11.38 15.08 -11.60
CA GLU A 13 10.34 15.97 -12.14
C GLU A 13 8.92 15.44 -11.94
N VAL A 14 8.72 14.12 -12.08
CA VAL A 14 7.38 13.53 -11.92
C VAL A 14 6.96 13.49 -10.45
N LEU A 15 7.90 13.28 -9.52
CA LEU A 15 7.60 13.26 -8.08
C LEU A 15 7.46 14.67 -7.48
N ASP A 16 8.34 15.59 -7.86
CA ASP A 16 8.40 16.95 -7.30
C ASP A 16 7.53 17.95 -8.08
N GLY A 17 7.00 17.58 -9.24
CA GLY A 17 6.21 18.44 -10.11
C GLY A 17 4.78 18.62 -9.62
N TYR A 18 4.54 19.60 -8.74
CA TYR A 18 3.18 20.01 -8.37
C TYR A 18 2.56 20.84 -9.50
N VAL A 19 1.97 20.15 -10.48
CA VAL A 19 1.30 20.78 -11.63
C VAL A 19 -0.17 21.01 -11.34
N LEU A 20 -0.65 22.22 -11.65
CA LEU A 20 -2.07 22.54 -11.67
C LEU A 20 -2.61 22.32 -13.08
N PRO A 21 -3.84 21.81 -13.22
CA PRO A 21 -4.48 21.69 -14.53
C PRO A 21 -4.67 23.11 -15.14
N ALA A 22 -4.11 23.30 -16.32
CA ALA A 22 -4.36 24.48 -17.17
C ALA A 22 -5.66 24.30 -17.98
N GLU A 23 -6.15 25.37 -18.64
CA GLU A 23 -7.44 25.36 -19.38
C GLU A 23 -7.54 24.28 -20.45
N ASN A 24 -6.42 23.98 -21.12
CA ASN A 24 -6.37 22.95 -22.16
C ASN A 24 -6.06 21.55 -21.61
N GLN A 25 -5.93 21.39 -20.30
CA GLN A 25 -5.56 20.11 -19.70
C GLN A 25 -6.74 19.51 -18.97
N LYS A 26 -6.92 18.19 -19.13
CA LYS A 26 -7.98 17.44 -18.43
C LYS A 26 -7.36 16.37 -17.54
N ILE A 27 -7.98 16.12 -16.40
CA ILE A 27 -7.63 15.00 -15.54
C ILE A 27 -8.47 13.81 -15.99
N VAL A 28 -7.82 12.67 -16.20
CA VAL A 28 -8.47 11.43 -16.63
C VAL A 28 -7.94 10.24 -15.85
N LYS A 29 -8.72 9.18 -15.78
CA LYS A 29 -8.37 7.93 -15.09
C LYS A 29 -7.87 6.90 -16.10
N VAL A 30 -6.80 6.19 -15.77
CA VAL A 30 -6.23 5.15 -16.64
C VAL A 30 -6.95 3.83 -16.41
N LEU A 31 -7.47 3.22 -17.49
CA LEU A 31 -8.07 1.88 -17.47
C LEU A 31 -7.04 0.78 -17.71
N GLY A 32 -6.06 1.02 -18.59
CA GLY A 32 -5.00 0.08 -18.90
C GLY A 32 -4.16 0.48 -20.12
N GLY A 33 -3.09 -0.27 -20.39
CA GLY A 33 -2.28 -0.09 -21.59
C GLY A 33 -2.79 -0.93 -22.76
N LYS A 34 -2.83 -0.37 -23.98
CA LYS A 34 -3.18 -1.09 -25.23
C LYS A 34 -1.96 -1.51 -26.05
N GLY A 35 -0.75 -1.30 -25.52
CA GLY A 35 0.50 -1.56 -26.22
C GLY A 35 1.04 -0.32 -26.95
N ASN A 36 2.27 -0.40 -27.46
CA ASN A 36 2.96 0.70 -28.17
C ASN A 36 2.94 2.07 -27.44
N ASN A 37 3.09 2.06 -26.11
CA ASN A 37 3.00 3.27 -25.27
C ASN A 37 1.67 4.04 -25.38
N LEU A 38 0.60 3.34 -25.76
CA LEU A 38 -0.77 3.84 -25.74
C LEU A 38 -1.49 3.35 -24.49
N HIS A 39 -2.26 4.25 -23.89
CA HIS A 39 -3.05 3.97 -22.71
C HIS A 39 -4.52 4.30 -22.99
N GLU A 40 -5.42 3.42 -22.57
CA GLU A 40 -6.85 3.68 -22.57
C GLU A 40 -7.20 4.44 -21.28
N VAL A 41 -7.86 5.57 -21.45
CA VAL A 41 -8.28 6.45 -20.36
C VAL A 41 -9.78 6.67 -20.40
N GLU A 42 -10.32 6.99 -19.23
CA GLU A 42 -11.71 7.37 -19.00
C GLU A 42 -11.75 8.82 -18.51
N THR A 43 -12.50 9.64 -19.22
CA THR A 43 -12.76 11.03 -18.82
C THR A 43 -13.78 11.07 -17.70
N ALA A 44 -13.85 12.19 -17.00
CA ALA A 44 -14.84 12.44 -15.95
C ALA A 44 -16.29 12.21 -16.48
N GLU A 45 -16.54 12.59 -17.74
CA GLU A 45 -17.79 12.38 -18.49
C GLU A 45 -18.07 10.90 -18.87
N GLY A 46 -17.16 9.96 -18.58
CA GLY A 46 -17.29 8.54 -18.93
C GLY A 46 -16.83 8.16 -20.34
N GLU A 47 -16.33 9.12 -21.13
CA GLU A 47 -15.79 8.86 -22.45
C GLU A 47 -14.43 8.15 -22.41
N LYS A 48 -14.27 7.16 -23.29
CA LYS A 48 -13.05 6.35 -23.40
C LYS A 48 -12.33 6.58 -24.72
N TYR A 49 -11.03 6.84 -24.64
CA TYR A 49 -10.17 6.98 -25.82
C TYR A 49 -8.72 6.64 -25.49
N LEU A 50 -7.88 6.61 -26.53
CA LEU A 50 -6.46 6.34 -26.39
C LEU A 50 -5.66 7.62 -26.23
N VAL A 51 -4.68 7.55 -25.33
CA VAL A 51 -3.68 8.60 -25.14
C VAL A 51 -2.28 8.06 -25.38
N SER A 52 -1.45 8.90 -25.97
CA SER A 52 -0.03 8.63 -26.18
C SER A 52 0.77 9.02 -24.96
N MET A 53 1.77 8.21 -24.61
CA MET A 53 2.74 8.56 -23.57
C MET A 53 3.95 9.30 -24.17
N PRO A 54 4.33 10.48 -23.64
CA PRO A 54 5.49 11.22 -24.08
C PRO A 54 6.76 10.40 -24.01
N THR A 55 7.68 10.68 -24.94
CA THR A 55 8.98 10.01 -25.02
C THR A 55 9.84 10.17 -23.76
N LYS A 56 9.62 11.25 -22.98
CA LYS A 56 10.30 11.48 -21.69
C LYS A 56 9.96 10.42 -20.64
N PHE A 57 8.74 9.90 -20.65
CA PHE A 57 8.26 8.97 -19.62
C PHE A 57 8.43 7.49 -20.03
N ARG A 58 8.56 7.21 -21.34
CA ARG A 58 8.76 5.85 -21.86
C ARG A 58 9.99 5.21 -21.21
N LYS A 59 9.81 4.02 -20.62
CA LYS A 59 10.85 3.22 -19.91
C LYS A 59 11.32 3.80 -18.57
N ASN A 60 10.84 4.98 -18.18
CA ASN A 60 11.25 5.65 -16.94
C ASN A 60 10.16 5.60 -15.88
N VAL A 61 8.89 5.65 -16.31
CA VAL A 61 7.71 5.61 -15.43
C VAL A 61 6.76 4.53 -15.90
N TRP A 62 6.11 3.86 -14.94
CA TRP A 62 5.08 2.87 -15.17
C TRP A 62 3.74 3.40 -14.68
N ILE A 63 2.70 3.17 -15.48
CA ILE A 63 1.32 3.55 -15.19
C ILE A 63 0.52 2.26 -15.07
N LYS A 64 -0.26 2.13 -14.00
CA LYS A 64 -1.18 1.01 -13.76
C LYS A 64 -2.62 1.44 -13.92
N ARG A 65 -3.54 0.47 -13.91
CA ARG A 65 -4.98 0.72 -13.90
C ARG A 65 -5.36 1.42 -12.60
N GLY A 66 -6.18 2.46 -12.71
CA GLY A 66 -6.64 3.27 -11.58
C GLY A 66 -5.79 4.49 -11.29
N ASP A 67 -4.65 4.66 -11.97
CA ASP A 67 -3.85 5.88 -11.84
C ASP A 67 -4.56 7.06 -12.52
N TYR A 68 -4.27 8.26 -12.02
CA TYR A 68 -4.74 9.51 -12.61
C TYR A 68 -3.63 10.18 -13.40
N VAL A 69 -3.99 10.72 -14.56
CA VAL A 69 -3.04 11.41 -15.43
C VAL A 69 -3.64 12.71 -15.92
N LEU A 70 -2.77 13.70 -16.09
CA LEU A 70 -3.10 14.98 -16.71
C LEU A 70 -2.81 14.85 -18.19
N ILE A 71 -3.82 15.09 -19.03
CA ILE A 71 -3.71 14.97 -20.48
C ILE A 71 -3.83 16.32 -21.16
N GLN A 72 -3.23 16.41 -22.35
CA GLN A 72 -3.35 17.53 -23.26
C GLN A 72 -3.94 17.01 -24.60
N PRO A 73 -5.09 17.52 -25.04
CA PRO A 73 -5.76 17.08 -26.26
C PRO A 73 -4.95 17.48 -27.50
N ILE A 74 -4.98 16.61 -28.51
CA ILE A 74 -4.36 16.82 -29.83
C ILE A 74 -5.50 16.93 -30.84
N GLN A 75 -5.59 18.05 -31.56
CA GLN A 75 -6.69 18.28 -32.51
C GLN A 75 -6.64 17.39 -33.77
N GLU A 76 -5.46 16.86 -34.10
CA GLU A 76 -5.21 16.09 -35.33
C GLU A 76 -5.44 14.57 -35.18
N GLY A 77 -5.68 14.09 -33.96
CA GLY A 77 -5.70 12.66 -33.66
C GLY A 77 -7.05 11.99 -33.87
N GLU A 78 -7.12 11.00 -34.77
CA GLU A 78 -8.34 10.20 -34.98
C GLU A 78 -8.57 9.18 -33.85
N LYS A 79 -7.66 8.20 -33.72
CA LYS A 79 -7.74 7.16 -32.67
C LYS A 79 -7.08 7.56 -31.35
N VAL A 80 -6.02 8.36 -31.44
CA VAL A 80 -5.26 8.84 -30.28
C VAL A 80 -5.57 10.33 -30.11
N LYS A 81 -6.46 10.66 -29.17
CA LYS A 81 -7.03 12.01 -29.06
C LYS A 81 -6.21 12.96 -28.18
N ALA A 82 -5.30 12.44 -27.36
CA ALA A 82 -4.53 13.25 -26.42
C ALA A 82 -3.17 12.63 -26.09
N GLU A 83 -2.30 13.45 -25.50
CA GLU A 83 -1.00 13.06 -24.95
C GLU A 83 -0.97 13.26 -23.43
N ILE A 84 -0.32 12.36 -22.70
CA ILE A 84 -0.14 12.48 -21.25
C ILE A 84 0.85 13.60 -20.95
N PHE A 85 0.45 14.66 -20.27
CA PHE A 85 1.36 15.74 -19.86
C PHE A 85 2.16 15.37 -18.59
N ALA A 86 1.45 14.86 -17.58
CA ALA A 86 1.98 14.48 -16.28
C ALA A 86 1.20 13.31 -15.67
N ILE A 87 1.87 12.54 -14.82
CA ILE A 87 1.28 11.43 -14.06
C ILE A 87 1.07 11.96 -12.64
N LEU A 88 -0.13 11.74 -12.09
CA LEU A 88 -0.50 12.29 -10.79
C LEU A 88 -0.39 11.20 -9.71
N TYR A 89 0.43 11.48 -8.70
CA TYR A 89 0.54 10.68 -7.48
C TYR A 89 -0.35 11.23 -6.36
N ASP A 90 -0.56 10.44 -5.30
CA ASP A 90 -1.44 10.78 -4.18
C ASP A 90 -1.13 12.14 -3.54
N SER A 91 0.16 12.51 -3.43
CA SER A 91 0.58 13.83 -2.92
C SER A 91 0.12 14.98 -3.81
N GLN A 92 0.24 14.82 -5.14
CA GLN A 92 -0.18 15.81 -6.13
C GLN A 92 -1.70 15.87 -6.22
N ILE A 93 -2.39 14.73 -6.12
CA ILE A 93 -3.86 14.67 -6.08
C ILE A 93 -4.38 15.48 -4.89
N LYS A 94 -3.82 15.28 -3.69
CA LYS A 94 -4.17 16.08 -2.49
C LYS A 94 -3.92 17.57 -2.69
N TYR A 95 -2.82 17.93 -3.35
CA TYR A 95 -2.53 19.33 -3.68
C TYR A 95 -3.54 19.92 -4.67
N ILE A 96 -3.95 19.18 -5.70
CA ILE A 96 -4.97 19.66 -6.66
C ILE A 96 -6.35 19.76 -5.98
N GLN A 97 -6.66 18.84 -5.08
CA GLN A 97 -7.88 18.87 -4.28
C GLN A 97 -7.94 20.09 -3.36
N SER A 98 -6.83 20.46 -2.70
CA SER A 98 -6.78 21.67 -1.87
C SER A 98 -6.92 22.97 -2.66
N GLN A 99 -6.65 22.92 -3.97
CA GLN A 99 -6.81 24.03 -4.90
C GLN A 99 -8.17 24.01 -5.62
N GLU A 100 -9.11 23.13 -5.22
CA GLU A 100 -10.48 22.97 -5.76
C GLU A 100 -10.59 22.67 -7.27
N LYS A 101 -9.48 22.33 -7.93
CA LYS A 101 -9.44 22.01 -9.38
C LYS A 101 -9.61 20.52 -9.67
N TRP A 102 -9.98 19.73 -8.68
CA TRP A 102 -10.16 18.28 -8.83
C TRP A 102 -11.58 17.95 -9.31
N PRO A 103 -11.76 17.09 -10.34
CA PRO A 103 -13.09 16.74 -10.83
C PRO A 103 -13.86 15.91 -9.81
N LYS A 104 -15.05 16.36 -9.43
CA LYS A 104 -15.91 15.70 -8.42
C LYS A 104 -16.38 14.31 -8.86
N GLU A 105 -16.43 14.05 -10.16
CA GLU A 105 -16.80 12.76 -10.74
C GLU A 105 -15.80 11.64 -10.37
N PHE A 106 -14.55 11.99 -10.07
CA PHE A 106 -13.56 11.05 -9.54
C PHE A 106 -13.64 10.90 -8.01
N VAL A 107 -14.42 11.74 -7.34
CA VAL A 107 -14.57 11.79 -5.87
C VAL A 107 -15.89 11.16 -5.43
N LEU A 108 -16.33 10.02 -5.96
CA LEU A 108 -17.50 9.34 -5.37
C LEU A 108 -17.50 7.81 -5.58
N PRO A 109 -18.08 7.02 -4.65
CA PRO A 109 -18.18 7.20 -3.19
C PRO A 109 -17.36 6.13 -2.44
N ALA A 110 -17.13 6.36 -1.15
CA ALA A 110 -16.54 5.41 -0.23
C ALA A 110 -17.43 4.14 -0.09
N THR A 111 -17.22 3.14 -0.93
CA THR A 111 -17.77 1.77 -0.82
C THR A 111 -16.81 0.88 -1.62
N THR A 112 -16.04 -0.09 -1.12
CA THR A 112 -16.04 -0.92 0.08
C THR A 112 -14.61 -1.41 0.29
N ASP A 113 -13.80 -0.71 1.09
CA ASP A 113 -12.62 -1.34 1.69
C ASP A 113 -13.08 -2.00 2.98
N VAL A 114 -13.54 -3.25 2.89
CA VAL A 114 -13.68 -4.13 4.05
C VAL A 114 -12.27 -4.56 4.48
N ASN A 115 -11.43 -3.62 4.92
CA ASN A 115 -10.25 -3.94 5.74
C ASN A 115 -9.55 -2.70 6.34
N ARG A 116 -10.25 -1.91 7.15
CA ARG A 116 -9.59 -0.91 8.01
C ARG A 116 -10.30 -0.76 9.35
N GLU A 117 -10.24 -1.83 10.13
CA GLU A 117 -10.19 -1.74 11.58
C GLU A 117 -8.72 -2.07 11.91
N ILE A 118 -7.93 -1.21 12.57
CA ILE A 118 -8.19 -0.70 13.91
C ILE A 118 -7.46 0.62 14.10
N SER A 119 -8.20 1.54 14.71
CA SER A 119 -7.80 2.82 15.26
C SER A 119 -6.72 2.67 16.32
N THR A 120 -5.66 3.46 16.16
CA THR A 120 -4.78 3.91 17.23
C THR A 120 -5.64 4.59 18.29
N ILE A 121 -5.86 3.94 19.44
CA ILE A 121 -6.38 4.57 20.65
C ILE A 121 -5.22 4.58 21.65
N ASP A 122 -4.58 5.73 21.76
CA ASP A 122 -3.69 6.04 22.88
C ASP A 122 -4.58 6.28 24.11
N THR A 123 -4.89 5.20 24.84
CA THR A 123 -5.49 5.29 26.18
C THR A 123 -4.60 4.54 27.16
N ASP A 124 -3.97 5.35 28.01
CA ASP A 124 -3.27 4.99 29.23
C ASP A 124 -4.03 3.94 30.07
N GLY A 125 -3.30 2.89 30.45
CA GLY A 125 -3.59 1.95 31.53
C GLY A 125 -5.00 1.35 31.66
N SER A 126 -5.24 0.16 31.09
CA SER A 126 -6.10 -0.86 31.73
C SER A 126 -5.95 -2.23 31.06
N SER A 127 -5.56 -3.22 31.85
CA SER A 127 -5.54 -4.67 31.57
C SER A 127 -6.61 -5.12 30.57
N LYS A 128 -6.21 -5.49 29.35
CA LYS A 128 -7.08 -6.15 28.36
C LYS A 128 -6.36 -7.37 27.78
N SER A 129 -7.07 -8.47 27.87
CA SER A 129 -6.70 -9.82 27.47
C SER A 129 -6.04 -9.85 26.09
N ASP A 130 -4.89 -10.54 25.99
CA ASP A 130 -4.12 -10.77 24.74
C ASP A 130 -4.85 -11.70 23.74
N ASP A 131 -6.17 -11.85 23.83
CA ASP A 131 -6.97 -12.76 22.99
C ASP A 131 -7.15 -12.28 21.54
N ASP A 132 -6.82 -11.01 21.25
CA ASP A 132 -6.89 -10.43 19.89
C ASP A 132 -5.53 -10.42 19.15
N LEU A 133 -4.49 -11.03 19.71
CA LEU A 133 -3.22 -11.21 19.01
C LEU A 133 -3.30 -12.42 18.07
N PHE A 134 -3.06 -12.18 16.78
CA PHE A 134 -2.96 -13.25 15.78
C PHE A 134 -1.92 -14.29 16.22
N VAL A 135 -2.37 -15.53 16.45
CA VAL A 135 -1.49 -16.62 16.85
C VAL A 135 -0.63 -17.02 15.66
N ASN A 136 0.68 -16.78 15.76
CA ASN A 136 1.64 -17.23 14.75
C ASN A 136 1.80 -18.76 14.83
N THR A 137 1.12 -19.49 13.95
CA THR A 137 1.13 -20.95 13.89
C THR A 137 2.48 -21.56 13.48
N ASN A 138 3.42 -20.76 12.97
CA ASN A 138 4.80 -21.20 12.71
C ASN A 138 5.70 -21.11 13.95
N ARG A 139 5.21 -20.61 15.09
CA ARG A 139 5.95 -20.63 16.35
C ARG A 139 5.74 -21.99 17.03
N PRO A 140 6.78 -22.80 17.25
CA PRO A 140 6.64 -24.05 17.98
C PRO A 140 6.20 -23.76 19.42
N GLN A 141 5.08 -24.37 19.83
CA GLN A 141 4.55 -24.25 21.18
C GLN A 141 5.40 -25.13 22.11
N CYS A 142 6.28 -24.52 22.89
CA CYS A 142 6.97 -25.22 23.97
C CYS A 142 5.96 -25.49 25.09
N VAL A 143 5.56 -26.75 25.24
CA VAL A 143 4.81 -27.22 26.40
C VAL A 143 5.82 -27.31 27.54
N TYR A 144 5.74 -26.38 28.50
CA TYR A 144 6.35 -26.61 29.80
C TYR A 144 5.32 -27.42 30.60
N GLU A 145 5.63 -28.68 30.89
CA GLU A 145 4.90 -29.39 31.93
C GLU A 145 5.30 -28.72 33.25
N SER A 146 4.33 -28.06 33.90
CA SER A 146 4.51 -27.60 35.27
C SER A 146 4.63 -28.83 36.17
N THR A 147 5.87 -29.23 36.48
CA THR A 147 6.14 -30.21 37.52
C THR A 147 5.77 -29.56 38.85
N ASP A 148 4.58 -29.87 39.35
CA ASP A 148 4.27 -29.78 40.78
C ASP A 148 5.27 -30.69 41.51
N HIS A 149 6.25 -30.09 42.18
CA HIS A 149 7.16 -30.77 43.09
C HIS A 149 6.52 -30.77 44.47
N SER A 150 5.73 -31.79 44.76
CA SER A 150 5.28 -32.11 46.12
C SER A 150 6.30 -33.04 46.78
N ASP A 151 7.27 -32.48 47.51
CA ASP A 151 8.17 -33.24 48.39
C ASP A 151 7.37 -33.86 49.55
N SER A 152 7.36 -35.18 49.62
CA SER A 152 6.75 -35.95 50.71
C SER A 152 7.80 -36.87 51.31
N ASP A 153 8.35 -36.48 52.46
CA ASP A 153 9.26 -37.29 53.27
C ASP A 153 8.47 -38.46 53.89
N ASP A 154 8.78 -39.70 53.50
CA ASP A 154 8.32 -40.91 54.20
C ASP A 154 9.50 -41.77 54.63
N SER A 155 9.47 -42.12 55.92
CA SER A 155 10.58 -42.64 56.71
C SER A 155 10.36 -44.13 56.96
N SER A 156 11.29 -44.99 56.55
CA SER A 156 11.45 -46.32 57.15
C SER A 156 12.69 -47.06 56.65
N SER A 157 13.58 -47.45 57.57
CA SER A 157 14.37 -48.68 57.39
C SER A 157 14.73 -49.29 58.74
N ALA A 158 14.48 -50.59 58.81
CA ALA A 158 14.41 -51.44 59.99
C ALA A 158 15.78 -51.82 60.54
N GLN A 159 15.83 -52.00 61.87
CA GLN A 159 16.89 -52.68 62.60
C GLN A 159 16.89 -54.19 62.27
N PRO A 160 18.06 -54.83 62.32
CA PRO A 160 18.16 -56.05 63.12
C PRO A 160 19.30 -55.95 64.15
N LYS A 161 19.01 -56.49 65.33
CA LYS A 161 19.94 -56.68 66.45
C LYS A 161 20.74 -57.99 66.28
N ASP A 162 21.86 -58.03 67.00
CA ASP A 162 22.46 -59.14 67.78
C ASP A 162 24.00 -58.99 67.67
N GLU A 163 24.68 -58.26 68.56
CA GLU A 163 25.21 -58.68 69.88
C GLU A 163 25.95 -60.04 69.86
N ASP A 164 27.28 -60.01 69.98
CA ASP A 164 27.97 -60.82 71.00
C ASP A 164 29.39 -60.32 71.31
N TYR A 165 29.84 -60.71 72.51
CA TYR A 165 30.81 -60.09 73.41
C TYR A 165 32.31 -60.42 73.17
N GLU A 166 33.13 -59.49 73.72
CA GLU A 166 34.51 -59.54 74.25
C GLU A 166 35.72 -59.69 73.30
#